data_AF-A0A9P9RTS5-F1
#
_entry.id   AF-A0A9P9RTS5-F1
#
_cell.length_a   1.000
_cell.length_b   1.000
_cell.length_c   1.000
_cell.angle_alpha   90.00
_cell.angle_beta   90.00
_cell.angle_gamma   90.00
#
_symmetry.space_group_name_H-M   'P 1'
#
loop_
_entity.id
_entity.type
_entity.pdbx_description
1 polymer ?
#
loop_
_entity_poly.entity_id
_entity_poly.type
_entity_poly.pdbx_seq_one_letter_code
_entity_poly.pdbx_strand_id
1 'polypeptide(L)'
;MSVEQEKAYIKKEIETIAKIYGSLQRVVWKVYKEMGIPLPWEADSYADDLPYWVDVPAEKDEEKPEGMLMIPYSYDCNDYKFNVPTGFGSPTHFYDHVKNAFDTLYEERDEGSPKMMTIALHCRCIGKPGRFMALKRIVEYIASKENVWVATRMQIAEHFREKFPYEKGSLAPGVKRAAAPNMLMRGLLTRHHQCELQIPNMHCFIDGLDFAIHFLR
;
A
#
# COMPACT_ATOMS: atom_id res chain seq x y z
N MET A 1 12.30 18.51 -13.75
CA MET A 1 13.46 17.68 -13.36
C MET A 1 13.75 16.75 -14.54
N SER A 2 15.00 16.62 -14.98
CA SER A 2 15.37 15.64 -16.02
C SER A 2 15.50 14.23 -15.44
N VAL A 3 15.48 13.21 -16.29
CA VAL A 3 15.65 11.81 -15.87
C VAL A 3 17.00 11.60 -15.17
N GLU A 4 18.05 12.25 -15.66
CA GLU A 4 19.40 12.18 -15.10
C GLU A 4 19.46 12.84 -13.73
N GLN A 5 18.80 14.00 -13.58
CA GLN A 5 18.70 14.70 -12.30
C GLN A 5 17.93 13.85 -11.29
N GLU A 6 16.80 13.28 -11.68
CA GLU A 6 15.98 12.39 -10.86
C GLU A 6 16.77 11.16 -10.41
N LYS A 7 17.42 10.45 -11.33
CA LYS A 7 18.32 9.32 -11.00
C LYS A 7 19.41 9.71 -10.00
N ALA A 8 20.02 10.88 -10.17
CA ALA A 8 21.05 11.36 -9.26
C ALA A 8 20.50 11.66 -7.86
N TYR A 9 19.30 12.25 -7.76
CA TYR A 9 18.63 12.47 -6.48
C TYR A 9 18.33 11.16 -5.78
N ILE A 10 17.77 10.18 -6.49
CA ILE A 10 17.44 8.87 -5.93
C ILE A 10 18.69 8.17 -5.42
N LYS A 11 19.77 8.13 -6.20
CA LYS A 11 21.06 7.54 -5.74
C LYS A 11 21.52 8.19 -4.44
N LYS A 12 21.49 9.52 -4.38
CA LYS A 12 21.87 10.28 -3.18
C LYS A 12 20.96 9.97 -1.98
N GLU A 13 19.65 9.86 -2.19
CA GLU A 13 18.69 9.52 -1.15
C GLU A 13 18.93 8.11 -0.60
N ILE A 14 19.10 7.12 -1.49
CA ILE A 14 19.40 5.74 -1.12
C ILE A 14 20.66 5.70 -0.25
N GLU A 15 21.75 6.32 -0.72
CA GLU A 15 23.03 6.36 0.01
C GLU A 15 22.89 7.06 1.37
N THR A 16 22.11 8.14 1.43
CA THR A 16 21.92 8.91 2.66
C THR A 16 21.10 8.13 3.68
N ILE A 17 19.97 7.55 3.25
CA ILE A 17 19.11 6.73 4.10
C ILE A 17 19.86 5.48 4.54
N ALA A 18 20.61 4.81 3.65
CA ALA A 18 21.39 3.63 4.00
C ALA A 18 22.44 3.90 5.09
N LYS A 19 23.07 5.08 5.07
CA LYS A 19 24.01 5.49 6.13
C LYS A 19 23.35 5.66 7.50
N ILE A 20 22.06 6.00 7.54
CA ILE A 20 21.36 6.31 8.80
C ILE A 20 20.56 5.09 9.30
N TYR A 21 19.86 4.39 8.40
CA TYR A 21 18.85 3.37 8.72
C TYR A 21 19.06 2.04 7.99
N GLY A 22 19.96 1.95 7.00
CA GLY A 22 20.20 0.72 6.23
C GLY A 22 19.54 0.68 4.83
N SER A 23 18.23 0.92 4.66
CA SER A 23 17.58 0.89 3.33
C SER A 23 16.16 1.49 3.24
N LEU A 24 15.81 2.25 2.17
CA LEU A 24 14.41 2.55 1.74
C LEU A 24 14.35 3.17 0.32
N GLN A 25 13.22 3.05 -0.43
CA GLN A 25 13.22 3.01 -1.92
C GLN A 25 12.11 3.84 -2.66
N ARG A 26 12.43 4.80 -3.61
CA ARG A 26 11.55 5.42 -4.68
C ARG A 26 12.24 5.89 -6.03
N VAL A 27 11.49 6.24 -7.13
CA VAL A 27 11.81 6.23 -8.62
C VAL A 27 12.84 5.19 -9.04
N VAL A 28 12.40 4.03 -8.67
CA VAL A 28 13.21 3.23 -7.79
C VAL A 28 13.88 2.20 -8.64
N TRP A 29 13.05 1.51 -9.41
CA TRP A 29 13.38 0.22 -9.95
C TRP A 29 14.62 0.26 -10.83
N LYS A 30 14.76 1.25 -11.73
CA LYS A 30 15.94 1.35 -12.60
C LYS A 30 17.21 1.61 -11.80
N VAL A 31 17.15 2.53 -10.84
CA VAL A 31 18.31 2.90 -10.02
C VAL A 31 18.67 1.74 -9.07
N TYR A 32 17.68 1.11 -8.48
CA TYR A 32 17.83 -0.08 -7.63
C TYR A 32 18.44 -1.24 -8.40
N LYS A 33 17.96 -1.51 -9.61
CA LYS A 33 18.52 -2.53 -10.50
C LYS A 33 19.95 -2.19 -10.92
N GLU A 34 20.23 -0.94 -11.31
CA GLU A 34 21.60 -0.45 -11.60
C GLU A 34 22.54 -0.62 -10.39
N MET A 35 22.03 -0.47 -9.17
CA MET A 35 22.79 -0.58 -7.92
C MET A 35 22.83 -2.02 -7.36
N GLY A 36 22.12 -2.98 -7.96
CA GLY A 36 21.99 -4.35 -7.46
C GLY A 36 21.24 -4.46 -6.13
N ILE A 37 20.40 -3.48 -5.79
CA ILE A 37 19.60 -3.46 -4.56
C ILE A 37 18.19 -3.98 -4.90
N PRO A 38 17.69 -5.01 -4.19
CA PRO A 38 16.37 -5.57 -4.49
C PRO A 38 15.27 -4.57 -4.13
N LEU A 39 14.28 -4.41 -4.99
CA LEU A 39 13.11 -3.57 -4.71
C LEU A 39 11.85 -4.40 -4.49
N PRO A 40 11.40 -4.57 -3.24
CA PRO A 40 10.38 -5.57 -2.94
C PRO A 40 8.97 -5.08 -3.29
N TRP A 41 8.71 -3.77 -3.22
CA TRP A 41 7.42 -3.14 -3.53
C TRP A 41 7.54 -1.64 -3.80
N GLU A 42 6.54 -1.07 -4.48
CA GLU A 42 6.36 0.37 -4.70
C GLU A 42 4.92 0.80 -4.35
N ALA A 43 4.73 2.02 -3.85
CA ALA A 43 3.42 2.54 -3.44
C ALA A 43 3.00 3.81 -4.19
N ASP A 44 3.59 4.07 -5.35
CA ASP A 44 3.17 5.16 -6.25
C ASP A 44 1.96 4.76 -7.11
N SER A 45 0.92 4.25 -6.45
CA SER A 45 -0.36 3.93 -7.06
C SER A 45 -1.50 4.13 -6.06
N TYR A 46 -2.69 4.45 -6.56
CA TYR A 46 -3.95 4.59 -5.82
C TYR A 46 -5.05 3.74 -6.45
N ALA A 47 -4.68 2.73 -7.24
CA ALA A 47 -5.57 2.13 -8.23
C ALA A 47 -6.39 0.93 -7.73
N ASP A 48 -6.13 0.43 -6.51
CA ASP A 48 -6.75 -0.80 -6.01
C ASP A 48 -6.70 -0.87 -4.46
N ASP A 49 -7.48 -1.79 -3.89
CA ASP A 49 -7.53 -2.12 -2.45
C ASP A 49 -6.73 -3.39 -2.12
N LEU A 50 -5.99 -3.94 -3.10
CA LEU A 50 -5.06 -5.05 -2.97
C LEU A 50 -3.72 -4.76 -3.64
N PRO A 51 -2.63 -5.40 -3.17
CA PRO A 51 -1.39 -5.42 -3.94
C PRO A 51 -1.57 -6.10 -5.30
N TYR A 52 -0.77 -5.67 -6.29
CA TYR A 52 -0.78 -6.26 -7.61
C TYR A 52 0.57 -6.08 -8.33
N TRP A 53 0.89 -7.00 -9.21
CA TRP A 53 2.07 -6.95 -10.07
C TRP A 53 1.85 -6.06 -11.28
N VAL A 54 2.91 -5.36 -11.70
CA VAL A 54 2.97 -4.70 -12.99
C VAL A 54 4.20 -5.14 -13.76
N ASP A 55 4.02 -5.35 -15.07
CA ASP A 55 5.15 -5.53 -15.97
C ASP A 55 5.98 -4.25 -16.01
N VAL A 56 7.29 -4.37 -15.82
CA VAL A 56 8.21 -3.25 -15.95
C VAL A 56 8.62 -3.11 -17.43
N PRO A 57 8.36 -1.97 -18.10
CA PRO A 57 8.67 -1.81 -19.52
C PRO A 57 10.15 -2.04 -19.89
N ALA A 58 11.05 -1.79 -18.93
CA ALA A 58 12.49 -2.01 -19.13
C ALA A 58 12.91 -3.49 -19.09
N GLU A 59 12.07 -4.37 -18.55
CA GLU A 59 12.32 -5.83 -18.52
C GLU A 59 11.63 -6.57 -19.68
N LYS A 60 11.08 -5.84 -20.66
CA LYS A 60 10.24 -6.40 -21.72
C LYS A 60 10.93 -7.56 -22.46
N ASP A 61 12.21 -7.37 -22.77
CA ASP A 61 13.04 -8.27 -23.55
C ASP A 61 13.94 -9.17 -22.67
N GLU A 62 13.81 -9.10 -21.34
CA GLU A 62 14.55 -9.97 -20.43
C GLU A 62 13.96 -11.38 -20.42
N GLU A 63 14.84 -12.39 -20.32
CA GLU A 63 14.46 -13.81 -20.28
C GLU A 63 13.67 -14.14 -19.02
N LYS A 64 13.97 -13.47 -17.90
CA LYS A 64 13.35 -13.67 -16.58
C LYS A 64 13.00 -12.30 -15.97
N PRO A 65 11.90 -11.66 -16.40
CA PRO A 65 11.47 -10.41 -15.77
C PRO A 65 11.02 -10.66 -14.33
N GLU A 66 11.27 -9.69 -13.46
CA GLU A 66 10.92 -9.76 -12.03
C GLU A 66 9.63 -9.00 -11.70
N GLY A 67 9.21 -8.08 -12.58
CA GLY A 67 8.03 -7.24 -12.38
C GLY A 67 8.21 -6.22 -11.24
N MET A 68 7.17 -5.43 -11.00
CA MET A 68 7.08 -4.54 -9.85
C MET A 68 5.83 -4.86 -9.05
N LEU A 69 5.98 -5.13 -7.75
CA LEU A 69 4.85 -5.27 -6.85
C LEU A 69 4.38 -3.88 -6.43
N MET A 70 3.17 -3.52 -6.81
CA MET A 70 2.50 -2.32 -6.35
C MET A 70 1.73 -2.64 -5.06
N ILE A 71 1.97 -1.88 -4.00
CA ILE A 71 1.15 -1.84 -2.79
C ILE A 71 0.46 -0.48 -2.77
N PRO A 72 -0.82 -0.39 -3.15
CA PRO A 72 -1.50 0.89 -3.28
C PRO A 72 -1.46 1.74 -2.01
N TYR A 73 -1.29 3.03 -2.22
CA TYR A 73 -1.38 4.07 -1.21
C TYR A 73 -2.78 4.66 -1.15
N SER A 74 -3.02 5.54 -0.16
CA SER A 74 -4.30 6.20 0.01
C SER A 74 -4.14 7.72 -0.01
N TYR A 75 -4.91 8.37 -0.89
CA TYR A 75 -5.06 9.83 -0.91
C TYR A 75 -6.28 10.31 -0.13
N ASP A 76 -7.23 9.41 0.13
CA ASP A 76 -8.51 9.64 0.82
C ASP A 76 -8.36 9.50 2.35
N CYS A 77 -7.95 8.33 2.83
CA CYS A 77 -7.64 8.00 4.23
C CYS A 77 -6.27 8.56 4.63
N ASN A 78 -6.12 9.88 4.47
CA ASN A 78 -4.87 10.61 4.60
C ASN A 78 -5.06 11.90 5.41
N ASP A 79 -4.30 12.07 6.49
CA ASP A 79 -4.39 13.24 7.37
C ASP A 79 -3.96 14.55 6.67
N TYR A 80 -3.31 14.49 5.50
CA TYR A 80 -2.98 15.67 4.72
C TYR A 80 -4.22 16.46 4.31
N LYS A 81 -5.39 15.78 4.24
CA LYS A 81 -6.69 16.41 4.01
C LYS A 81 -7.02 17.50 5.03
N PHE A 82 -6.41 17.53 6.22
CA PHE A 82 -6.58 18.67 7.13
C PHE A 82 -6.01 20.00 6.62
N ASN A 83 -5.20 20.00 5.56
CA ASN A 83 -4.54 21.19 5.03
C ASN A 83 -4.95 21.51 3.59
N VAL A 84 -5.95 20.82 3.04
CA VAL A 84 -6.51 21.13 1.72
C VAL A 84 -7.89 21.77 1.89
N PRO A 85 -8.26 22.77 1.05
CA PRO A 85 -9.51 23.52 1.23
C PRO A 85 -10.78 22.66 1.30
N THR A 86 -10.81 21.53 0.61
CA THR A 86 -11.94 20.60 0.53
C THR A 86 -11.81 19.37 1.44
N GLY A 87 -10.87 19.39 2.38
CA GLY A 87 -10.59 18.23 3.23
C GLY A 87 -11.28 18.27 4.59
N PHE A 88 -10.69 17.61 5.59
CA PHE A 88 -11.32 17.43 6.89
C PHE A 88 -11.37 18.74 7.69
N GLY A 89 -12.58 19.25 7.92
CA GLY A 89 -12.82 20.41 8.78
C GLY A 89 -12.67 20.15 10.28
N SER A 90 -12.73 18.89 10.73
CA SER A 90 -12.58 18.53 12.14
C SER A 90 -11.90 17.17 12.32
N PRO A 91 -11.30 16.90 13.49
CA PRO A 91 -10.74 15.58 13.83
C PRO A 91 -11.77 14.45 13.73
N THR A 92 -13.03 14.76 14.07
CA THR A 92 -14.15 13.82 13.97
C THR A 92 -14.39 13.39 12.52
N HIS A 93 -14.29 14.30 11.55
CA HIS A 93 -14.46 13.94 10.13
C HIS A 93 -13.41 12.93 9.67
N PHE A 94 -12.16 13.07 10.12
CA PHE A 94 -11.11 12.11 9.80
C PHE A 94 -11.38 10.74 10.44
N TYR A 95 -11.74 10.72 11.73
CA TYR A 95 -12.11 9.49 12.42
C TYR A 95 -13.28 8.78 11.73
N ASP A 96 -14.38 9.51 11.45
CA ASP A 96 -15.57 8.93 10.82
C ASP A 96 -15.28 8.41 9.41
N HIS A 97 -14.46 9.12 8.63
CA HIS A 97 -14.06 8.69 7.30
C HIS A 97 -13.25 7.38 7.34
N VAL A 98 -12.22 7.33 8.20
CA VAL A 98 -11.39 6.13 8.37
C VAL A 98 -12.23 4.97 8.92
N LYS A 99 -13.11 5.21 9.90
CA LYS A 99 -14.00 4.19 10.44
C LYS A 99 -14.92 3.63 9.36
N ASN A 100 -15.55 4.48 8.55
CA ASN A 100 -16.45 4.02 7.50
C ASN A 100 -15.71 3.20 6.45
N ALA A 101 -14.52 3.64 6.01
CA ALA A 101 -13.69 2.87 5.09
C ALA A 101 -13.28 1.51 5.69
N PHE A 102 -12.89 1.49 6.98
CA PHE A 102 -12.60 0.25 7.70
C PHE A 102 -13.82 -0.67 7.74
N ASP A 103 -14.98 -0.18 8.15
CA ASP A 103 -16.19 -1.00 8.30
C ASP A 103 -16.63 -1.60 6.96
N THR A 104 -16.59 -0.83 5.87
CA THR A 104 -16.89 -1.35 4.53
C THR A 104 -15.97 -2.51 4.16
N LEU A 105 -14.64 -2.35 4.32
CA LEU A 105 -13.69 -3.40 3.98
C LEU A 105 -13.76 -4.59 4.95
N TYR A 106 -14.14 -4.35 6.20
CA TYR A 106 -14.36 -5.38 7.22
C TYR A 106 -15.61 -6.21 6.90
N GLU A 107 -16.66 -5.61 6.36
CA GLU A 107 -17.86 -6.32 5.88
C GLU A 107 -17.55 -7.13 4.62
N GLU A 108 -16.82 -6.58 3.65
CA GLU A 108 -16.39 -7.31 2.44
C GLU A 108 -15.54 -8.55 2.74
N ARG A 109 -14.76 -8.52 3.84
CA ARG A 109 -14.05 -9.70 4.34
C ARG A 109 -15.02 -10.84 4.68
N ASP A 110 -16.11 -10.54 5.37
CA ASP A 110 -17.10 -11.55 5.79
C ASP A 110 -17.81 -12.17 4.57
N GLU A 111 -17.85 -11.46 3.45
CA GLU A 111 -18.26 -11.97 2.13
C GLU A 111 -17.18 -12.79 1.41
N GLY A 112 -16.03 -13.03 2.06
CA GLY A 112 -14.92 -13.82 1.54
C GLY A 112 -13.95 -13.03 0.64
N SER A 113 -13.95 -11.70 0.76
CA SER A 113 -13.17 -10.79 -0.08
C SER A 113 -12.28 -9.87 0.77
N PRO A 114 -11.35 -10.38 1.60
CA PRO A 114 -10.46 -9.53 2.39
C PRO A 114 -9.63 -8.56 1.51
N LYS A 115 -9.35 -7.37 2.06
CA LYS A 115 -8.62 -6.28 1.39
C LYS A 115 -7.56 -5.69 2.30
N MET A 116 -6.75 -4.78 1.75
CA MET A 116 -5.92 -3.89 2.55
C MET A 116 -6.50 -2.48 2.63
N MET A 117 -6.14 -1.75 3.66
CA MET A 117 -6.43 -0.34 3.86
C MET A 117 -5.14 0.38 4.25
N THR A 118 -4.88 1.55 3.67
CA THR A 118 -3.77 2.42 4.07
C THR A 118 -4.29 3.59 4.89
N ILE A 119 -3.68 3.86 6.04
CA ILE A 119 -3.89 5.09 6.79
C ILE A 119 -2.60 5.93 6.74
N ALA A 120 -2.67 7.04 6.02
CA ALA A 120 -1.54 7.91 5.76
C ALA A 120 -1.46 9.06 6.76
N LEU A 121 -0.32 9.22 7.42
CA LEU A 121 -0.12 10.17 8.51
C LEU A 121 1.08 11.09 8.26
N HIS A 122 1.04 12.29 8.80
CA HIS A 122 2.17 13.21 8.74
C HIS A 122 2.40 13.82 10.12
N CYS A 123 3.65 13.76 10.63
CA CYS A 123 3.98 14.27 11.98
C CYS A 123 3.52 15.72 12.19
N ARG A 124 3.71 16.59 11.19
CA ARG A 124 3.30 18.00 11.23
C ARG A 124 1.78 18.22 11.17
N CYS A 125 1.02 17.18 10.81
CA CYS A 125 -0.43 17.21 10.60
C CYS A 125 -1.16 16.56 11.78
N ILE A 126 -1.19 15.22 11.86
CA ILE A 126 -1.90 14.49 12.93
C ILE A 126 -1.28 14.69 14.31
N GLY A 127 0.02 15.02 14.38
CA GLY A 127 0.72 15.26 15.65
C GLY A 127 0.26 16.51 16.40
N LYS A 128 -0.56 17.37 15.79
CA LYS A 128 -1.17 18.51 16.49
C LYS A 128 -2.13 18.01 17.58
N PRO A 129 -2.07 18.52 18.83
CA PRO A 129 -2.92 18.04 19.92
C PRO A 129 -4.42 17.99 19.60
N GLY A 130 -4.91 18.99 18.86
CA GLY A 130 -6.31 19.03 18.43
C GLY A 130 -6.71 17.93 17.46
N ARG A 131 -5.77 17.35 16.69
CA ARG A 131 -6.03 16.31 15.68
C ARG A 131 -5.68 14.90 16.19
N PHE A 132 -4.69 14.79 17.08
CA PHE A 132 -4.17 13.52 17.60
C PHE A 132 -5.24 12.62 18.23
N MET A 133 -6.27 13.21 18.86
CA MET A 133 -7.36 12.44 19.46
C MET A 133 -8.14 11.59 18.45
N ALA A 134 -8.21 12.02 17.18
CA ALA A 134 -8.82 11.19 16.13
C ALA A 134 -7.99 9.93 15.87
N LEU A 135 -6.66 10.06 15.77
CA LEU A 135 -5.76 8.92 15.60
C LEU A 135 -5.85 7.94 16.77
N LYS A 136 -5.87 8.45 18.01
CA LYS A 136 -6.05 7.60 19.19
C LYS A 136 -7.32 6.77 19.09
N ARG A 137 -8.45 7.40 18.75
CA ARG A 137 -9.74 6.71 18.59
C ARG A 137 -9.74 5.71 17.42
N ILE A 138 -9.07 6.02 16.31
CA ILE A 138 -8.90 5.10 15.18
C ILE A 138 -8.16 3.83 15.65
N VAL A 139 -7.03 3.99 16.34
CA VAL A 139 -6.24 2.86 16.83
C VAL A 139 -7.03 2.02 17.84
N GLU A 140 -7.71 2.66 18.79
CA GLU A 140 -8.58 1.97 19.76
C GLU A 140 -9.72 1.21 19.07
N TYR A 141 -10.33 1.80 18.04
CA TYR A 141 -11.39 1.16 17.25
C TYR A 141 -10.88 -0.08 16.52
N ILE A 142 -9.79 0.03 15.77
CA ILE A 142 -9.20 -1.08 15.02
C ILE A 142 -8.77 -2.21 15.98
N ALA A 143 -8.14 -1.86 17.10
CA ALA A 143 -7.69 -2.84 18.10
C ALA A 143 -8.85 -3.59 18.77
N SER A 144 -10.07 -3.03 18.75
CA SER A 144 -11.27 -3.69 19.27
C SER A 144 -11.87 -4.73 18.32
N LYS A 145 -11.37 -4.84 17.08
CA LYS A 145 -11.90 -5.70 16.03
C LYS A 145 -11.06 -6.96 15.90
N GLU A 146 -11.72 -8.10 15.77
CA GLU A 146 -11.06 -9.40 15.57
C GLU A 146 -10.64 -9.59 14.11
N ASN A 147 -9.63 -10.45 13.89
CA ASN A 147 -9.12 -10.85 12.57
C ASN A 147 -8.65 -9.65 11.70
N VAL A 148 -7.90 -8.75 12.34
CA VAL A 148 -7.26 -7.61 11.69
C VAL A 148 -5.74 -7.76 11.79
N TRP A 149 -5.04 -7.71 10.66
CA TRP A 149 -3.58 -7.66 10.61
C TRP A 149 -3.10 -6.23 10.40
N VAL A 150 -2.55 -5.64 11.46
CA VAL A 150 -1.82 -4.38 11.34
C VAL A 150 -0.38 -4.70 10.93
N ALA A 151 0.01 -4.23 9.75
CA ALA A 151 1.22 -4.66 9.07
C ALA A 151 2.05 -3.47 8.57
N THR A 152 3.37 -3.66 8.52
CA THR A 152 4.21 -2.81 7.68
C THR A 152 4.01 -3.19 6.21
N ARG A 153 4.27 -2.24 5.31
CA ARG A 153 4.22 -2.53 3.86
C ARG A 153 5.20 -3.62 3.44
N MET A 154 6.34 -3.74 4.13
CA MET A 154 7.30 -4.82 3.87
C MET A 154 6.69 -6.19 4.18
N GLN A 155 5.99 -6.33 5.31
CA GLN A 155 5.35 -7.59 5.67
C GLN A 155 4.24 -7.96 4.67
N ILE A 156 3.47 -6.98 4.18
CA ILE A 156 2.48 -7.20 3.11
C ILE A 156 3.19 -7.64 1.83
N ALA A 157 4.30 -7.01 1.46
CA ALA A 157 5.06 -7.37 0.27
C ALA A 157 5.60 -8.80 0.36
N GLU A 158 6.23 -9.16 1.48
CA GLU A 158 6.76 -10.51 1.72
C GLU A 158 5.64 -11.55 1.63
N HIS A 159 4.52 -11.33 2.31
CA HIS A 159 3.35 -12.19 2.25
C HIS A 159 2.82 -12.34 0.82
N PHE A 160 2.66 -11.23 0.10
CA PHE A 160 2.11 -11.25 -1.24
C PHE A 160 3.05 -11.94 -2.24
N ARG A 161 4.37 -11.71 -2.15
CA ARG A 161 5.36 -12.36 -3.03
C ARG A 161 5.44 -13.87 -2.79
N GLU A 162 5.29 -14.32 -1.55
CA GLU A 162 5.29 -15.74 -1.21
C GLU A 162 4.03 -16.45 -1.74
N LYS A 163 2.85 -15.86 -1.53
CA LYS A 163 1.56 -16.49 -1.89
C LYS A 163 1.17 -16.27 -3.35
N PHE A 164 1.61 -15.15 -3.93
CA PHE A 164 1.20 -14.68 -5.23
C PHE A 164 2.44 -14.25 -6.04
N PRO A 165 3.27 -15.20 -6.50
CA PRO A 165 4.47 -14.88 -7.26
C PRO A 165 4.15 -14.19 -8.60
N TYR A 166 5.09 -13.40 -9.09
CA TYR A 166 4.94 -12.69 -10.35
C TYR A 166 4.83 -13.63 -11.55
N GLU A 167 3.86 -13.35 -12.42
CA GLU A 167 3.73 -13.97 -13.74
C GLU A 167 3.60 -12.87 -14.79
N LYS A 168 4.43 -12.90 -15.84
CA LYS A 168 4.43 -11.90 -16.92
C LYS A 168 3.03 -11.75 -17.54
N GLY A 169 2.51 -10.52 -17.57
CA GLY A 169 1.19 -10.19 -18.10
C GLY A 169 0.01 -10.44 -17.13
N SER A 170 0.28 -10.86 -15.89
CA SER A 170 -0.72 -11.02 -14.83
C SER A 170 -0.61 -9.91 -13.78
N LEU A 171 -1.74 -9.44 -13.27
CA LEU A 171 -1.80 -8.47 -12.16
C LEU A 171 -1.73 -9.19 -10.80
N ALA A 172 -2.33 -10.37 -10.71
CA ALA A 172 -2.27 -11.29 -9.58
C ALA A 172 -2.53 -12.71 -10.12
N PRO A 173 -2.29 -13.79 -9.36
CA PRO A 173 -2.57 -15.15 -9.81
C PRO A 173 -4.00 -15.31 -10.31
N GLY A 174 -4.14 -15.78 -11.55
CA GLY A 174 -5.43 -15.93 -12.21
C GLY A 174 -6.09 -14.62 -12.70
N VAL A 175 -5.54 -13.45 -12.37
CA VAL A 175 -6.02 -12.14 -12.83
C VAL A 175 -5.13 -11.65 -13.98
N LYS A 176 -5.55 -11.96 -15.20
CA LYS A 176 -4.90 -11.43 -16.40
C LYS A 176 -5.17 -9.95 -16.54
N ARG A 177 -4.16 -9.19 -16.95
CA ARG A 177 -4.35 -7.79 -17.33
C ARG A 177 -5.36 -7.73 -18.47
N ALA A 178 -6.45 -6.98 -18.30
CA ALA A 178 -7.38 -6.77 -19.40
C ALA A 178 -6.62 -6.12 -20.56
N ALA A 179 -6.67 -6.71 -21.75
CA ALA A 179 -6.20 -6.02 -22.96
C ALA A 179 -7.01 -4.72 -23.04
N ALA A 180 -6.33 -3.57 -22.99
CA ALA A 180 -6.97 -2.26 -22.87
C ALA A 180 -8.17 -2.16 -23.81
N PRO A 181 -9.42 -2.24 -23.30
CA PRO A 181 -10.58 -2.08 -24.14
C PRO A 181 -10.71 -0.58 -24.42
N ASN A 182 -11.02 -0.23 -25.66
CA ASN A 182 -11.46 1.13 -25.99
C ASN A 182 -12.52 1.56 -24.96
N MET A 183 -12.20 2.65 -24.27
CA MET A 183 -12.91 3.29 -23.18
C MET A 183 -14.44 3.25 -23.40
N LEU A 184 -15.15 2.45 -22.59
CA LEU A 184 -16.58 2.61 -22.30
C LEU A 184 -16.98 1.77 -21.07
N MET A 185 -17.42 2.49 -20.03
CA MET A 185 -18.01 2.05 -18.75
C MET A 185 -18.70 0.67 -18.72
N ARG A 186 -18.36 -0.15 -17.70
CA ARG A 186 -19.19 -1.06 -16.86
C ARG A 186 -18.21 -1.90 -16.01
N GLY A 187 -18.30 -2.00 -14.68
CA GLY A 187 -19.45 -2.36 -13.87
C GLY A 187 -19.48 -3.88 -13.68
N LEU A 188 -19.04 -4.35 -12.49
CA LEU A 188 -19.01 -5.73 -11.97
C LEU A 188 -18.09 -6.76 -12.66
N LEU A 189 -17.24 -7.43 -11.87
CA LEU A 189 -17.41 -8.85 -11.47
C LEU A 189 -16.21 -9.39 -10.66
N THR A 190 -16.54 -9.80 -9.44
CA THR A 190 -15.82 -10.68 -8.52
C THR A 190 -15.26 -11.95 -9.19
N ARG A 191 -14.04 -12.37 -8.83
CA ARG A 191 -13.66 -13.79 -8.84
C ARG A 191 -12.97 -14.14 -7.53
N HIS A 192 -13.62 -15.02 -6.77
CA HIS A 192 -13.13 -15.66 -5.56
C HIS A 192 -11.97 -16.60 -5.87
N HIS A 193 -10.88 -16.53 -5.10
CA HIS A 193 -10.01 -17.67 -4.78
C HIS A 193 -9.76 -17.64 -3.26
N GLN A 194 -10.14 -18.71 -2.58
CA GLN A 194 -9.97 -18.90 -1.13
C GLN A 194 -8.51 -19.27 -0.84
N CYS A 195 -7.88 -18.62 0.15
CA CYS A 195 -6.66 -19.12 0.78
C CYS A 195 -6.79 -18.88 2.30
N GLU A 196 -6.74 -19.96 3.08
CA GLU A 196 -6.77 -19.93 4.56
C GLU A 196 -5.34 -19.84 5.09
N LEU A 197 -5.05 -18.88 5.96
CA LEU A 197 -3.78 -18.78 6.69
C LEU A 197 -4.04 -18.31 8.12
N GLN A 198 -3.81 -19.20 9.08
CA GLN A 198 -3.74 -18.88 10.51
C GLN A 198 -2.35 -18.36 10.88
N ILE A 199 -2.25 -17.20 11.54
CA ILE A 199 -1.02 -16.74 12.20
C ILE A 199 -1.37 -16.06 13.55
N PRO A 200 -0.71 -16.42 14.67
CA PRO A 200 -1.00 -15.89 16.01
C PRO A 200 -0.12 -14.69 16.46
N ASN A 201 -0.71 -13.90 17.35
CA ASN A 201 -0.12 -12.93 18.32
C ASN A 201 0.61 -11.67 17.78
N MET A 202 0.09 -10.52 18.23
CA MET A 202 0.30 -9.18 17.67
C MET A 202 1.34 -8.39 18.48
N HIS A 203 2.35 -7.85 17.78
CA HIS A 203 3.16 -6.71 18.24
C HIS A 203 3.02 -5.59 17.19
N CYS A 204 2.39 -4.48 17.57
CA CYS A 204 2.19 -3.32 16.70
C CYS A 204 3.51 -2.53 16.60
N PHE A 205 4.19 -2.61 15.46
CA PHE A 205 5.32 -1.74 15.12
C PHE A 205 4.84 -0.66 14.15
N ILE A 206 4.82 0.59 14.61
CA ILE A 206 4.61 1.78 13.77
C ILE A 206 5.99 2.15 13.22
N ASP A 207 6.36 1.59 12.08
CA ASP A 207 7.60 1.97 11.37
C ASP A 207 7.24 2.89 10.20
N GLY A 208 7.55 4.18 10.35
CA GLY A 208 7.31 5.19 9.32
C GLY A 208 5.92 5.83 9.38
N LEU A 209 5.77 6.91 8.62
CA LEU A 209 4.63 7.85 8.61
C LEU A 209 3.27 7.25 8.18
N ASP A 210 3.14 5.95 8.07
CA ASP A 210 1.92 5.26 7.69
C ASP A 210 1.92 3.81 8.20
N PHE A 211 0.73 3.21 8.30
CA PHE A 211 0.59 1.76 8.48
C PHE A 211 -0.50 1.24 7.54
N ALA A 212 -0.36 -0.02 7.16
CA ALA A 212 -1.35 -0.72 6.36
C ALA A 212 -2.08 -1.75 7.23
N ILE A 213 -3.39 -1.82 7.07
CA ILE A 213 -4.23 -2.82 7.70
C ILE A 213 -4.57 -3.82 6.61
N HIS A 214 -4.38 -5.10 6.86
CA HIS A 214 -4.89 -6.16 6.02
C HIS A 214 -5.95 -6.93 6.82
N PHE A 215 -7.11 -7.16 6.23
CA PHE A 215 -8.15 -7.94 6.88
C PHE A 215 -7.81 -9.43 6.70
N LEU A 216 -7.61 -10.15 7.81
CA LEU A 216 -7.35 -11.58 7.75
C LEU A 216 -8.67 -12.33 7.63
N ARG A 217 -8.64 -13.52 7.02
CA ARG A 217 -9.80 -14.41 6.98
C ARG A 217 -9.84 -15.31 8.22
#